data_AF-A0AAD3MPV2-F1
#
_entry.id   AF-A0AAD3MPV2-F1
#
_cell.length_a   1.000
_cell.length_b   1.000
_cell.length_c   1.000
_cell.angle_alpha   90.00
_cell.angle_beta   90.00
_cell.angle_gamma   90.00
#
_symmetry.space_group_name_H-M   'P 1'
#
loop_
_entity.id
_entity.type
_entity.pdbx_description
1 polymer ?
#
loop_
_entity_poly.entity_id
_entity_poly.type
_entity_poly.pdbx_seq_one_letter_code
_entity_poly.pdbx_strand_id
1 'polypeptide(L)'
;MLLLLVPLGVAETTDPLTDLENIAGKLVFYQMDGNATYVRDTGELASDVPTETMFELFDPQRNFSSAKFTYTWDLGNGEVIQGTEPVVRYHYSESGNYTLRLKVGVNVTKSAPPITGVYSTDVQVLDAIKKIELTGPSDYEVSQDTSLAFHVDGSPPMWVCWRFLTNCVPDITGGCTLTMLYENTLRLNYTFTSTGVHCLDISVRNDISKLQTSFSLYVKRNTNPHMFFILSCAAILVATFSFITVIACRPRHQIRPQIAASSNAVFLKSLDSDGQSRILFNFSNVERGEKEPLLMQHGTQYSS
;
A
#
# COMPACT_ATOMS: atom_id res chain seq x y z
N MET A 1 18.13 85.69 25.72
CA MET A 1 18.95 85.45 24.51
C MET A 1 18.94 83.95 24.26
N LEU A 2 18.07 83.47 23.38
CA LEU A 2 18.06 82.09 22.91
C LEU A 2 17.75 82.15 21.41
N LEU A 3 18.77 81.95 20.59
CA LEU A 3 18.66 81.90 19.13
C LEU A 3 18.03 80.56 18.73
N LEU A 4 16.84 80.60 18.15
CA LEU A 4 16.23 79.46 17.46
C LEU A 4 16.75 79.44 16.02
N LEU A 5 17.68 78.52 15.74
CA LEU A 5 18.11 78.16 14.39
C LEU A 5 17.00 77.34 13.72
N VAL A 6 16.49 77.84 12.59
CA VAL A 6 15.61 77.10 11.68
C VAL A 6 16.51 76.30 10.73
N PRO A 7 16.40 74.97 10.63
CA PRO A 7 17.07 74.25 9.56
C PRO A 7 16.27 74.42 8.27
N LEU A 8 16.92 74.93 7.22
CA LEU A 8 16.45 74.78 5.85
C LEU A 8 16.42 73.28 5.52
N GLY A 9 15.22 72.72 5.43
CA GLY A 9 15.01 71.42 4.78
C GLY A 9 15.28 71.58 3.30
N VAL A 10 16.37 70.99 2.84
CA VAL A 10 16.67 70.80 1.41
C VAL A 10 15.51 70.03 0.81
N ALA A 11 14.80 70.64 -0.14
CA ALA A 11 13.83 69.95 -0.96
C ALA A 11 14.60 68.95 -1.82
N GLU A 12 14.54 67.69 -1.44
CA GLU A 12 14.95 66.58 -2.28
C GLU A 12 13.93 66.49 -3.41
N THR A 13 14.24 67.15 -4.53
CA THR A 13 13.53 66.95 -5.79
C THR A 13 13.80 65.53 -6.23
N THR A 14 12.93 64.60 -5.85
CA THR A 14 12.82 63.28 -6.47
C THR A 14 12.47 63.52 -7.94
N ASP A 15 13.48 63.34 -8.79
CA ASP A 15 13.36 63.31 -10.23
C ASP A 15 12.35 62.19 -10.58
N PRO A 16 11.21 62.47 -11.25
CA PRO A 16 10.16 61.48 -11.50
C PRO A 16 10.57 60.37 -12.47
N LEU A 17 11.84 60.36 -12.92
CA LEU A 17 12.34 59.48 -13.97
C LEU A 17 13.05 58.21 -13.44
N THR A 18 13.39 58.12 -12.16
CA THR A 18 14.13 56.97 -11.59
C THR A 18 13.25 55.79 -11.15
N ASP A 19 11.93 55.96 -11.03
CA ASP A 19 11.01 54.88 -10.58
C ASP A 19 10.53 53.97 -11.71
N LEU A 20 10.98 54.19 -12.95
CA LEU A 20 10.56 53.41 -14.11
C LEU A 20 11.46 52.19 -14.39
N GLU A 21 12.30 51.79 -13.43
CA GLU A 21 13.27 50.70 -13.62
C GLU A 21 12.61 49.32 -13.66
N ASN A 22 11.44 49.12 -13.03
CA ASN A 22 10.77 47.83 -13.00
C ASN A 22 9.27 47.95 -13.25
N ILE A 23 8.77 47.14 -14.18
CA ILE A 23 7.33 46.93 -14.37
C ILE A 23 6.84 46.16 -13.14
N ALA A 24 5.83 46.67 -12.43
CA ALA A 24 5.24 45.97 -11.30
C ALA A 24 4.05 45.14 -11.76
N GLY A 25 3.92 43.90 -11.27
CA GLY A 25 2.81 43.02 -11.61
C GLY A 25 2.99 41.62 -11.05
N LYS A 26 1.98 40.77 -11.28
CA LYS A 26 1.98 39.37 -10.84
C LYS A 26 1.40 38.45 -11.91
N LEU A 27 1.74 37.17 -11.83
CA LEU A 27 1.15 36.12 -12.65
C LEU A 27 -0.01 35.47 -11.90
N VAL A 28 -1.10 35.19 -12.61
CA VAL A 28 -2.27 34.49 -12.09
C VAL A 28 -2.67 33.40 -13.06
N PHE A 29 -3.04 32.23 -12.52
CA PHE A 29 -3.37 31.04 -13.29
C PHE A 29 -4.83 30.66 -13.10
N TYR A 30 -5.57 30.51 -14.20
CA TYR A 30 -6.96 30.08 -14.21
C TYR A 30 -7.10 28.76 -14.95
N GLN A 31 -7.54 27.70 -14.26
CA GLN A 31 -7.84 26.41 -14.88
C GLN A 31 -9.35 26.20 -14.98
N MET A 32 -9.80 25.82 -16.18
CA MET A 32 -11.21 25.55 -16.45
C MET A 32 -11.43 24.03 -16.54
N ASP A 33 -12.20 23.48 -15.61
CA ASP A 33 -12.63 22.08 -15.63
C ASP A 33 -14.16 22.00 -15.60
N GLY A 34 -14.73 21.57 -16.72
CA GLY A 34 -16.17 21.66 -16.98
C GLY A 34 -16.67 23.10 -16.90
N ASN A 35 -17.56 23.39 -15.94
CA ASN A 35 -18.13 24.73 -15.71
C ASN A 35 -17.43 25.48 -14.57
N ALA A 36 -16.43 24.88 -13.92
CA ALA A 36 -15.73 25.48 -12.79
C ALA A 36 -14.42 26.13 -13.23
N THR A 37 -14.15 27.31 -12.68
CA THR A 37 -12.86 28.01 -12.85
C THR A 37 -12.12 28.00 -11.53
N TYR A 38 -10.91 27.45 -11.54
CA TYR A 38 -10.02 27.35 -10.38
C TYR A 38 -8.88 28.35 -10.53
N VAL A 39 -8.70 29.20 -9.52
CA VAL A 39 -7.53 30.07 -9.42
C VAL A 39 -6.41 29.29 -8.74
N ARG A 40 -5.25 29.19 -9.40
CA ARG A 40 -4.10 28.37 -8.97
C ARG A 40 -2.93 29.25 -8.52
N ASP A 41 -3.17 30.03 -7.47
CA ASP A 41 -2.18 31.00 -6.95
C ASP A 41 -0.93 30.34 -6.34
N THR A 42 -1.02 29.05 -5.99
CA THR A 42 0.05 28.27 -5.35
C THR A 42 1.00 27.58 -6.34
N GLY A 43 0.67 27.58 -7.64
CA GLY A 43 1.54 27.06 -8.70
C GLY A 43 1.29 25.59 -9.09
N GLU A 44 0.37 24.89 -8.43
CA GLU A 44 -0.04 23.53 -8.84
C GLU A 44 -1.12 23.59 -9.93
N LEU A 45 -0.85 22.98 -11.08
CA LEU A 45 -1.75 22.91 -12.23
C LEU A 45 -2.13 21.47 -12.54
N ALA A 46 -3.36 21.24 -12.98
CA ALA A 46 -3.75 19.95 -13.56
C ALA A 46 -3.20 19.79 -14.98
N SER A 47 -2.65 18.61 -15.30
CA SER A 47 -2.30 18.20 -16.67
C SER A 47 -3.55 18.04 -17.54
N ASP A 48 -3.39 18.24 -18.85
CA ASP A 48 -4.45 18.15 -19.86
C ASP A 48 -5.66 19.09 -19.62
N VAL A 49 -5.52 20.08 -18.74
CA VAL A 49 -6.56 21.07 -18.44
C VAL A 49 -6.20 22.42 -19.04
N PRO A 50 -7.08 23.03 -19.85
CA PRO A 50 -6.87 24.39 -20.36
C PRO A 50 -6.60 25.39 -19.23
N THR A 51 -5.44 26.03 -19.32
CA THR A 51 -4.96 27.02 -18.37
C THR A 51 -4.83 28.37 -19.07
N GLU A 52 -5.48 29.38 -18.52
CA GLU A 52 -5.28 30.77 -18.89
C GLU A 52 -4.34 31.41 -17.87
N THR A 53 -3.15 31.78 -18.31
CA THR A 53 -2.17 32.49 -17.50
C THR A 53 -2.22 33.97 -17.85
N MET A 54 -2.48 34.81 -16.86
CA MET A 54 -2.64 36.26 -16.98
C MET A 54 -1.50 36.97 -16.25
N PHE A 55 -0.96 38.01 -16.87
CA PHE A 55 -0.12 38.99 -16.21
C PHE A 55 -0.96 40.19 -15.77
N GLU A 56 -1.10 40.37 -14.47
CA GLU A 56 -1.79 41.51 -13.88
C GLU A 56 -0.78 42.64 -13.64
N LEU A 57 -0.83 43.67 -14.50
CA LEU A 57 -0.03 44.88 -14.35
C LEU A 57 -0.49 45.67 -13.12
N PHE A 58 0.45 46.04 -12.26
CA PHE A 58 0.24 46.95 -11.15
C PHE A 58 0.76 48.36 -11.52
N ASP A 59 -0.13 49.23 -11.99
CA ASP A 59 0.18 50.61 -12.38
C ASP A 59 -0.84 51.62 -11.81
N PRO A 60 -0.79 51.89 -10.48
CA PRO A 60 -1.74 52.81 -9.84
C PRO A 60 -1.61 54.25 -10.33
N GLN A 61 -0.41 54.66 -10.74
CA GLN A 61 -0.11 56.01 -11.25
C GLN A 61 -0.44 56.18 -12.73
N ARG A 62 -0.76 55.10 -13.44
CA ARG A 62 -1.09 55.08 -14.88
C ARG A 62 0.07 55.52 -15.78
N ASN A 63 1.31 55.28 -15.34
CA ASN A 63 2.54 55.63 -16.06
C ASN A 63 2.64 54.92 -17.41
N PHE A 64 1.94 53.79 -17.58
CA PHE A 64 1.96 52.99 -18.80
C PHE A 64 0.65 53.02 -19.59
N SER A 65 -0.27 53.94 -19.27
CA SER A 65 -1.61 54.00 -19.87
C SER A 65 -1.65 54.14 -21.40
N SER A 66 -0.63 54.75 -22.01
CA SER A 66 -0.49 54.87 -23.47
C SER A 66 0.66 54.03 -24.06
N ALA A 67 1.29 53.20 -23.23
CA ALA A 67 2.46 52.43 -23.63
C ALA A 67 2.05 51.20 -24.46
N LYS A 68 2.95 50.76 -25.34
CA LYS A 68 2.77 49.50 -26.07
C LYS A 68 3.51 48.39 -25.37
N PHE A 69 2.79 47.33 -25.04
CA PHE A 69 3.33 46.15 -24.38
C PHE A 69 3.65 45.04 -25.39
N THR A 70 4.71 44.30 -25.12
CA THR A 70 5.03 43.04 -25.75
C THR A 70 5.27 41.99 -24.68
N TYR A 71 4.78 40.78 -24.91
CA TYR A 71 4.88 39.67 -23.98
C TYR A 71 5.58 38.51 -24.69
N THR A 72 6.54 37.89 -24.01
CA THR A 72 7.18 36.66 -24.43
C THR A 72 7.05 35.65 -23.30
N TRP A 73 6.18 34.68 -23.50
CA TRP A 73 5.88 33.59 -22.59
C TRP A 73 6.76 32.40 -22.94
N ASP A 74 7.70 32.07 -22.08
CA ASP A 74 8.43 30.80 -22.11
C ASP A 74 7.78 29.88 -21.07
N LEU A 75 7.17 28.80 -21.53
CA LEU A 75 6.36 27.92 -20.69
C LEU A 75 7.21 26.88 -19.93
N GLY A 76 8.54 26.87 -20.12
CA GLY A 76 9.46 25.95 -19.45
C GLY A 76 9.47 24.53 -20.01
N ASN A 77 8.58 24.20 -20.95
CA ASN A 77 8.54 22.94 -21.70
C ASN A 77 9.27 23.04 -23.07
N GLY A 78 9.94 24.16 -23.34
CA GLY A 78 10.60 24.46 -24.61
C GLY A 78 9.74 25.25 -25.60
N GLU A 79 8.46 25.46 -25.32
CA GLU A 79 7.58 26.30 -26.14
C GLU A 79 7.64 27.76 -25.69
N VAL A 80 7.72 28.65 -26.69
CA VAL A 80 7.78 30.10 -26.49
C VAL A 80 6.70 30.78 -27.34
N ILE A 81 5.84 31.56 -26.68
CA ILE A 81 4.72 32.26 -27.29
C ILE A 81 4.96 33.77 -27.16
N GLN A 82 4.96 34.47 -28.29
CA GLN A 82 5.14 35.93 -28.33
C GLN A 82 3.84 36.60 -28.74
N GLY A 83 3.51 37.72 -28.12
CA GLY A 83 2.28 38.44 -28.39
C GLY A 83 2.23 39.84 -27.80
N THR A 84 1.07 40.47 -27.94
CA THR A 84 0.75 41.78 -27.35
C THR A 84 -0.32 41.70 -26.27
N GLU A 85 -0.89 40.51 -26.07
CA GLU A 85 -1.88 40.25 -25.03
C GLU A 85 -1.19 39.87 -23.71
N PRO A 86 -1.69 40.36 -22.56
CA PRO A 86 -1.20 39.98 -21.23
C PRO A 86 -1.67 38.58 -20.80
N VAL A 87 -2.26 37.81 -21.71
CA VAL A 87 -2.76 36.45 -21.50
C VAL A 87 -2.13 35.47 -22.46
N VAL A 88 -1.85 34.28 -21.94
CA VAL A 88 -1.56 33.09 -22.74
C VAL A 88 -2.50 31.96 -22.33
N ARG A 89 -3.01 31.22 -23.31
CA ARG A 89 -3.85 30.04 -23.10
C ARG A 89 -3.08 28.80 -23.54
N TYR A 90 -2.88 27.88 -22.61
CA TYR A 90 -2.07 26.68 -22.83
C TYR A 90 -2.51 25.53 -21.91
N HIS A 91 -2.17 24.29 -22.25
CA HIS A 91 -2.32 23.15 -21.35
C HIS A 91 -1.05 22.29 -21.38
N TYR A 92 -0.52 21.95 -20.21
CA TYR A 92 0.59 21.01 -20.11
C TYR A 92 0.06 19.58 -20.25
N SER A 93 0.56 18.82 -21.22
CA SER A 93 0.12 17.43 -21.44
C SER A 93 0.74 16.42 -20.47
N GLU A 94 1.91 16.73 -19.91
CA GLU A 94 2.64 15.85 -19.01
C GLU A 94 2.72 16.47 -17.61
N SER A 95 2.62 15.62 -16.58
CA SER A 95 2.92 16.01 -15.22
C SER A 95 4.42 16.23 -15.04
N GLY A 96 4.80 17.20 -14.21
CA GLY A 96 6.19 17.59 -14.06
C GLY A 96 6.38 18.97 -13.44
N ASN A 97 7.64 19.32 -13.21
CA ASN A 97 8.02 20.64 -12.72
C ASN A 97 8.51 21.48 -13.89
N TYR A 98 7.93 22.66 -14.04
CA TYR A 98 8.26 23.61 -15.10
C TYR A 98 8.60 24.96 -14.49
N THR A 99 9.50 25.70 -15.14
CA THR A 99 9.78 27.10 -14.77
C THR A 99 9.24 28.00 -15.87
N LEU A 100 8.06 28.59 -15.62
CA LEU A 100 7.45 29.55 -16.53
C LEU A 100 8.15 30.90 -16.39
N ARG A 101 8.57 31.47 -17.51
CA ARG A 101 9.22 32.78 -17.58
C ARG A 101 8.44 33.70 -18.50
N LEU A 102 8.05 34.86 -17.97
CA LEU A 102 7.44 35.92 -18.76
C LEU A 102 8.44 37.08 -18.90
N LYS A 103 8.75 37.45 -20.14
CA LYS A 103 9.41 38.72 -20.45
C LYS A 103 8.39 39.73 -20.95
N VAL A 104 8.27 40.84 -20.25
CA VAL A 104 7.41 41.98 -20.61
C VAL A 104 8.30 43.08 -21.16
N GLY A 105 7.98 43.60 -22.34
CA GLY A 105 8.59 44.79 -22.93
C GLY A 105 7.58 45.92 -23.00
N VAL A 106 8.01 47.14 -22.66
CA VAL A 106 7.16 48.33 -22.67
C VAL A 106 7.84 49.42 -23.48
N ASN A 107 7.10 49.94 -24.45
CA ASN A 107 7.52 51.07 -25.26
C ASN A 107 6.61 52.27 -24.97
N VAL A 108 7.10 53.20 -24.14
CA VAL A 108 6.37 54.40 -23.71
C VAL A 108 6.42 55.48 -24.80
N THR A 109 7.59 55.70 -25.41
CA THR A 109 7.79 56.65 -26.52
C THR A 109 8.76 56.10 -27.55
N LYS A 110 8.60 56.47 -28.83
CA LYS A 110 9.45 55.96 -29.93
C LYS A 110 10.96 56.21 -29.76
N SER A 111 11.34 57.17 -28.92
CA SER A 111 12.72 57.62 -28.72
C SER A 111 13.35 57.13 -27.43
N ALA A 112 12.57 56.60 -26.49
CA ALA A 112 13.11 56.03 -25.25
C ALA A 112 13.50 54.56 -25.46
N PRO A 113 14.57 54.07 -24.79
CA PRO A 113 14.85 52.65 -24.76
C PRO A 113 13.65 51.87 -24.17
N PRO A 114 13.31 50.68 -24.71
CA PRO A 114 12.24 49.86 -24.14
C PRO A 114 12.56 49.44 -22.70
N ILE A 115 11.58 49.56 -21.82
CA ILE A 115 11.67 49.05 -20.44
C ILE A 115 11.32 47.57 -20.50
N THR A 116 12.06 46.73 -19.78
CA THR A 116 11.81 45.29 -19.76
C THR A 116 11.70 44.76 -18.34
N GLY A 117 10.67 43.95 -18.09
CA GLY A 117 10.50 43.17 -16.87
C GLY A 117 10.61 41.68 -17.18
N VAL A 118 11.16 40.90 -16.25
CA VAL A 118 11.19 39.44 -16.34
C VAL A 118 10.61 38.86 -15.07
N TYR A 119 9.62 37.99 -15.22
CA TYR A 119 8.97 37.24 -14.15
C TYR A 119 9.27 35.76 -14.35
N SER A 120 9.45 35.06 -13.24
CA SER A 120 9.69 33.62 -13.21
C SER A 120 8.85 33.02 -12.11
N THR A 121 8.19 31.90 -12.39
CA THR A 121 7.45 31.14 -11.39
C THR A 121 7.63 29.66 -11.68
N ASP A 122 7.85 28.90 -10.62
CA ASP A 122 7.86 27.44 -10.70
C ASP A 122 6.42 26.94 -10.68
N VAL A 123 6.12 26.00 -11.55
CA VAL A 123 4.79 25.44 -11.79
C VAL A 123 4.90 23.94 -11.65
N GLN A 124 4.10 23.36 -10.78
CA GLN A 124 4.03 21.92 -10.58
C GLN A 124 2.77 21.39 -11.28
N VAL A 125 2.95 20.71 -12.40
CA VAL A 125 1.86 20.08 -13.13
C VAL A 125 1.63 18.68 -12.59
N LEU A 126 0.39 18.37 -12.22
CA LEU A 126 -0.04 17.14 -11.57
C LEU A 126 -1.15 16.47 -12.37
N ASP A 127 -1.11 15.14 -12.43
CA ASP A 127 -2.17 14.32 -13.00
C ASP A 127 -3.37 14.24 -12.05
N ALA A 128 -4.56 14.44 -12.59
CA ALA A 128 -5.81 14.34 -11.84
C ALA A 128 -6.17 12.90 -11.50
N ILE A 129 -6.75 12.71 -10.31
CA ILE A 129 -7.26 11.42 -9.85
C ILE A 129 -8.56 11.12 -10.62
N LYS A 130 -8.45 10.26 -11.62
CA LYS A 130 -9.58 9.85 -12.48
C LYS A 130 -10.22 8.54 -12.03
N LYS A 131 -9.44 7.66 -11.40
CA LYS A 131 -9.87 6.31 -11.05
C LYS A 131 -9.21 5.79 -9.78
N ILE A 132 -9.97 4.97 -9.05
CA ILE A 132 -9.52 4.15 -7.94
C ILE A 132 -9.98 2.72 -8.26
N GLU A 133 -9.06 1.76 -8.28
CA GLU A 133 -9.35 0.36 -8.60
C GLU A 133 -8.94 -0.55 -7.45
N LEU A 134 -9.80 -1.51 -7.09
CA LEU A 134 -9.44 -2.57 -6.15
C LEU A 134 -8.73 -3.69 -6.92
N THR A 135 -7.46 -3.92 -6.61
CA THR A 135 -6.67 -5.05 -7.10
C THR A 135 -6.70 -6.16 -6.04
N GLY A 136 -7.67 -7.08 -6.15
CA GLY A 136 -7.87 -8.12 -5.15
C GLY A 136 -8.69 -9.32 -5.64
N PRO A 137 -8.85 -10.35 -4.80
CA PRO A 137 -9.75 -11.46 -5.08
C PRO A 137 -11.22 -11.01 -5.12
N SER A 138 -12.08 -11.83 -5.74
CA SER A 138 -13.53 -11.58 -5.77
C SER A 138 -14.18 -11.66 -4.39
N ASP A 139 -13.66 -12.52 -3.51
CA ASP A 139 -14.22 -12.82 -2.20
C ASP A 139 -13.12 -12.93 -1.13
N TYR A 140 -13.46 -12.55 0.09
CA TYR A 140 -12.59 -12.58 1.26
C TYR A 140 -13.14 -13.53 2.33
N GLU A 141 -12.30 -13.93 3.29
CA GLU A 141 -12.70 -14.84 4.37
C GLU A 141 -12.68 -14.15 5.74
N VAL A 142 -13.59 -14.58 6.62
CA VAL A 142 -13.64 -14.13 8.02
C VAL A 142 -12.44 -14.67 8.81
N SER A 143 -11.94 -13.86 9.76
CA SER A 143 -10.83 -14.20 10.68
C SER A 143 -9.50 -14.53 9.99
N GLN A 144 -9.34 -14.07 8.75
CA GLN A 144 -8.07 -14.12 8.03
C GLN A 144 -7.50 -12.70 7.91
N ASP A 145 -6.19 -12.57 8.05
CA ASP A 145 -5.51 -11.31 7.78
C ASP A 145 -5.52 -11.06 6.26
N THR A 146 -6.37 -10.10 5.84
CA THR A 146 -6.51 -9.74 4.43
C THR A 146 -5.81 -8.41 4.14
N SER A 147 -5.11 -8.36 3.00
CA SER A 147 -4.50 -7.13 2.50
C SER A 147 -5.27 -6.68 1.26
N LEU A 148 -5.96 -5.56 1.37
CA LEU A 148 -6.67 -4.92 0.27
C LEU A 148 -5.70 -3.96 -0.44
N ALA A 149 -5.51 -4.12 -1.74
CA ALA A 149 -4.66 -3.24 -2.53
C ALA A 149 -5.53 -2.40 -3.48
N PHE A 150 -5.44 -1.08 -3.37
CA PHE A 150 -6.13 -0.15 -4.26
C PHE A 150 -5.12 0.59 -5.13
N HIS A 151 -5.27 0.48 -6.44
CA HIS A 151 -4.53 1.29 -7.39
C HIS A 151 -5.24 2.64 -7.56
N VAL A 152 -4.48 3.72 -7.50
CA VAL A 152 -4.99 5.09 -7.63
C VAL A 152 -4.16 5.81 -8.69
N ASP A 153 -4.87 6.34 -9.69
CA ASP A 153 -4.27 7.17 -10.73
C ASP A 153 -4.07 8.60 -10.22
N GLY A 154 -3.17 9.35 -10.85
CA GLY A 154 -2.86 10.73 -10.50
C GLY A 154 -1.50 10.90 -9.82
N SER A 155 -1.09 12.15 -9.64
CA SER A 155 0.23 12.47 -9.08
C SER A 155 0.23 12.43 -7.54
N PRO A 156 1.16 11.69 -6.91
CA PRO A 156 1.40 11.77 -5.47
C PRO A 156 2.12 13.06 -5.08
N PRO A 157 2.08 13.46 -3.78
CA PRO A 157 1.41 12.78 -2.68
C PRO A 157 -0.11 12.99 -2.68
N MET A 158 -0.85 11.97 -2.24
CA MET A 158 -2.31 11.98 -2.17
C MET A 158 -2.80 11.78 -0.73
N TRP A 159 -3.79 12.56 -0.30
CA TRP A 159 -4.53 12.34 0.94
C TRP A 159 -5.63 11.32 0.71
N VAL A 160 -5.54 10.18 1.39
CA VAL A 160 -6.55 9.12 1.38
C VAL A 160 -7.32 9.13 2.69
N CYS A 161 -8.64 9.22 2.60
CA CYS A 161 -9.59 9.14 3.70
C CYS A 161 -10.48 7.92 3.45
N TRP A 162 -10.36 6.89 4.29
CA TRP A 162 -11.10 5.63 4.10
C TRP A 162 -11.83 5.18 5.36
N ARG A 163 -12.95 4.48 5.19
CA ARG A 163 -13.75 3.92 6.29
C ARG A 163 -14.70 2.82 5.82
N PHE A 164 -14.97 1.85 6.69
CA PHE A 164 -16.04 0.88 6.47
C PHE A 164 -17.38 1.46 6.92
N LEU A 165 -18.39 1.36 6.05
CA LEU A 165 -19.75 1.86 6.32
C LEU A 165 -20.55 0.81 7.09
N THR A 166 -21.32 1.29 8.08
CA THR A 166 -22.29 0.44 8.80
C THR A 166 -23.49 0.18 7.89
N ASN A 167 -23.83 -1.08 7.67
CA ASN A 167 -24.94 -1.51 6.80
C ASN A 167 -24.89 -0.90 5.37
N CYS A 168 -23.70 -0.53 4.88
CA CYS A 168 -23.54 0.13 3.58
C CYS A 168 -24.31 1.46 3.41
N VAL A 169 -24.61 2.14 4.52
CA VAL A 169 -25.25 3.47 4.49
C VAL A 169 -24.19 4.55 4.64
N PRO A 170 -24.18 5.60 3.79
CA PRO A 170 -23.27 6.73 3.96
C PRO A 170 -23.53 7.45 5.28
N ASP A 171 -22.50 7.58 6.12
CA ASP A 171 -22.56 8.38 7.34
C ASP A 171 -21.94 9.77 7.10
N ILE A 172 -22.70 10.84 7.34
CA ILE A 172 -22.25 12.23 7.17
C ILE A 172 -21.49 12.72 8.41
N THR A 173 -21.65 12.03 9.55
CA THR A 173 -21.12 12.45 10.86
C THR A 173 -19.86 11.69 11.30
N GLY A 174 -19.63 10.50 10.74
CA GLY A 174 -18.47 9.68 11.05
C GLY A 174 -17.18 10.19 10.41
N GLY A 175 -16.08 10.20 11.18
CA GLY A 175 -14.73 10.42 10.66
C GLY A 175 -14.22 9.27 9.78
N CYS A 176 -13.06 9.47 9.15
CA CYS A 176 -12.35 8.46 8.39
C CYS A 176 -10.91 8.33 8.88
N THR A 177 -10.26 7.23 8.51
CA THR A 177 -8.82 7.08 8.70
C THR A 177 -8.10 7.84 7.60
N LEU A 178 -7.33 8.87 7.96
CA LEU A 178 -6.53 9.66 7.04
C LEU A 178 -5.13 9.05 6.89
N THR A 179 -4.65 8.93 5.66
CA THR A 179 -3.32 8.41 5.34
C THR A 179 -2.74 9.12 4.13
N MET A 180 -1.44 9.39 4.16
CA MET A 180 -0.71 9.93 3.01
C MET A 180 -0.22 8.81 2.12
N LEU A 181 -0.50 8.92 0.83
CA LEU A 181 -0.09 7.98 -0.20
C LEU A 181 0.97 8.65 -1.09
N TYR A 182 2.21 8.15 -1.02
CA TYR A 182 3.34 8.66 -1.81
C TYR A 182 3.56 7.90 -3.12
N GLU A 183 2.89 6.76 -3.28
CA GLU A 183 2.91 5.94 -4.48
C GLU A 183 1.52 5.90 -5.12
N ASN A 184 1.27 4.96 -6.02
CA ASN A 184 -0.03 4.78 -6.67
C ASN A 184 -0.81 3.58 -6.11
N THR A 185 -0.32 2.93 -5.04
CA THR A 185 -0.99 1.76 -4.44
C THR A 185 -1.19 1.93 -2.94
N LEU A 186 -2.45 2.01 -2.53
CA LEU A 186 -2.84 1.98 -1.12
C LEU A 186 -3.01 0.53 -0.67
N ARG A 187 -2.32 0.13 0.41
CA ARG A 187 -2.49 -1.19 1.04
C ARG A 187 -3.17 -1.04 2.39
N LEU A 188 -4.31 -1.68 2.57
CA LEU A 188 -5.05 -1.72 3.82
C LEU A 188 -5.05 -3.15 4.38
N ASN A 189 -4.48 -3.33 5.56
CA ASN A 189 -4.57 -4.60 6.28
C ASN A 189 -5.82 -4.59 7.15
N TYR A 190 -6.72 -5.53 6.92
CA TYR A 190 -7.99 -5.62 7.63
C TYR A 190 -8.38 -7.08 7.88
N THR A 191 -9.02 -7.33 9.02
CA THR A 191 -9.49 -8.67 9.40
C THR A 191 -10.99 -8.62 9.57
N PHE A 192 -11.73 -9.24 8.65
CA PHE A 192 -13.19 -9.26 8.72
C PHE A 192 -13.67 -10.18 9.84
N THR A 193 -14.66 -9.72 10.61
CA THR A 193 -15.22 -10.47 11.76
C THR A 193 -16.58 -11.09 11.47
N SER A 194 -17.23 -10.72 10.37
CA SER A 194 -18.57 -11.18 9.99
C SER A 194 -18.68 -11.45 8.49
N THR A 195 -19.56 -12.37 8.13
CA THR A 195 -19.88 -12.72 6.74
C THR A 195 -20.87 -11.74 6.13
N GLY A 196 -20.85 -11.59 4.81
CA GLY A 196 -21.78 -10.75 4.06
C GLY A 196 -21.07 -9.67 3.26
N VAL A 197 -21.82 -8.64 2.87
CA VAL A 197 -21.30 -7.50 2.12
C VAL A 197 -20.80 -6.43 3.08
N HIS A 198 -19.54 -6.04 2.92
CA HIS A 198 -18.92 -4.93 3.64
C HIS A 198 -18.63 -3.81 2.64
N CYS A 199 -19.08 -2.59 2.93
CA CYS A 199 -18.87 -1.44 2.05
C CYS A 199 -17.73 -0.56 2.58
N LEU A 200 -16.74 -0.31 1.74
CA LEU A 200 -15.59 0.54 2.03
C LEU A 200 -15.70 1.84 1.23
N ASP A 201 -15.89 2.94 1.93
CA ASP A 201 -15.90 4.30 1.38
C ASP A 201 -14.46 4.83 1.37
N ILE A 202 -13.99 5.25 0.19
CA ILE A 202 -12.65 5.80 -0.01
C ILE A 202 -12.77 7.13 -0.74
N SER A 203 -12.20 8.18 -0.13
CA SER A 203 -11.98 9.48 -0.76
C SER A 203 -10.47 9.70 -0.91
N VAL A 204 -10.03 10.01 -2.12
CA VAL A 204 -8.64 10.40 -2.40
C VAL A 204 -8.61 11.82 -2.95
N ARG A 205 -7.62 12.60 -2.52
CA ARG A 205 -7.42 13.98 -2.94
C ARG A 205 -5.94 14.25 -3.19
N ASN A 206 -5.63 15.04 -4.22
CA ASN A 206 -4.36 15.75 -4.35
C ASN A 206 -4.63 17.26 -4.45
N ASP A 207 -3.62 18.07 -4.75
CA ASP A 207 -3.75 19.53 -4.78
C ASP A 207 -4.68 20.02 -5.90
N ILE A 208 -4.85 19.21 -6.96
CA ILE A 208 -5.61 19.63 -8.13
C ILE A 208 -6.97 18.94 -8.29
N SER A 209 -7.20 17.78 -7.65
CA SER A 209 -8.40 16.96 -7.83
C SER A 209 -8.80 16.17 -6.57
N LYS A 210 -10.06 15.73 -6.54
CA LYS A 210 -10.60 14.84 -5.51
C LYS A 210 -11.57 13.83 -6.14
N LEU A 211 -11.44 12.56 -5.78
CA LEU A 211 -12.34 11.49 -6.18
C LEU A 211 -12.81 10.71 -4.94
N GLN A 212 -14.10 10.40 -4.88
CA GLN A 212 -14.68 9.55 -3.83
C GLN A 212 -15.47 8.41 -4.47
N THR A 213 -15.29 7.20 -3.94
CA THR A 213 -15.96 5.99 -4.41
C THR A 213 -16.19 5.02 -3.25
N SER A 214 -17.13 4.08 -3.44
CA SER A 214 -17.42 3.03 -2.47
C SER A 214 -17.26 1.65 -3.11
N PHE A 215 -16.53 0.76 -2.45
CA PHE A 215 -16.33 -0.62 -2.87
C PHE A 215 -17.20 -1.57 -2.05
N SER A 216 -17.82 -2.56 -2.69
CA SER A 216 -18.54 -3.65 -2.02
C SER A 216 -17.67 -4.89 -1.98
N LEU A 217 -17.31 -5.34 -0.77
CA LEU A 217 -16.46 -6.50 -0.54
C LEU A 217 -17.32 -7.66 -0.02
N TYR A 218 -17.28 -8.80 -0.69
CA TYR A 218 -18.02 -9.99 -0.25
C TYR A 218 -17.15 -10.88 0.63
N VAL A 219 -17.63 -11.17 1.84
CA VAL A 219 -16.91 -11.96 2.84
C VAL A 219 -17.66 -13.25 3.16
N LYS A 220 -17.01 -14.40 2.96
CA LYS A 220 -17.55 -15.73 3.25
C LYS A 220 -16.94 -16.34 4.50
N ARG A 221 -17.64 -17.31 5.09
CA ARG A 221 -17.10 -18.10 6.19
C ARG A 221 -16.01 -19.02 5.65
N ASN A 222 -14.87 -19.09 6.35
CA ASN A 222 -13.86 -20.08 6.06
C ASN A 222 -14.41 -21.49 6.40
N THR A 223 -14.75 -22.28 5.39
CA THR A 223 -15.28 -23.65 5.53
C THR A 223 -14.19 -24.71 5.59
N ASN A 224 -12.94 -24.34 5.32
CA ASN A 224 -11.82 -25.27 5.20
C ASN A 224 -11.44 -26.00 6.52
N PRO A 225 -11.41 -25.37 7.72
CA PRO A 225 -10.91 -26.08 8.90
C PRO A 225 -11.80 -27.26 9.32
N HIS A 226 -13.13 -27.13 9.16
CA HIS A 226 -14.06 -28.22 9.47
C HIS A 226 -13.98 -29.36 8.45
N MET A 227 -13.76 -29.05 7.17
CA MET A 227 -13.69 -30.08 6.12
C MET A 227 -12.48 -30.99 6.28
N PHE A 228 -11.29 -30.44 6.57
CA PHE A 228 -10.09 -31.25 6.82
C PHE A 228 -10.25 -32.11 8.08
N PHE A 229 -10.81 -31.55 9.16
CA PHE A 229 -11.09 -32.31 10.38
C PHE A 229 -12.07 -33.46 10.14
N ILE A 230 -13.18 -33.21 9.44
CA ILE A 230 -14.18 -34.23 9.11
C ILE A 230 -13.56 -35.33 8.23
N LEU A 231 -12.75 -34.96 7.23
CA LEU A 231 -12.09 -35.92 6.33
C LEU A 231 -11.07 -36.80 7.09
N SER A 232 -10.28 -36.21 7.98
CA SER A 232 -9.36 -36.95 8.84
C SER A 232 -10.09 -37.89 9.80
N CYS A 233 -11.19 -37.44 10.43
CA CYS A 233 -12.02 -38.29 11.29
C CYS A 233 -12.66 -39.44 10.50
N ALA A 234 -13.18 -39.17 9.31
CA ALA A 234 -13.77 -40.19 8.44
C ALA A 234 -12.73 -41.25 8.03
N ALA A 235 -11.50 -40.85 7.69
CA ALA A 235 -10.42 -41.76 7.35
C ALA A 235 -10.04 -42.68 8.52
N ILE A 236 -9.96 -42.14 9.74
CA ILE A 236 -9.70 -42.93 10.96
C ILE A 236 -10.83 -43.93 11.20
N LEU A 237 -12.09 -43.49 11.09
CA LEU A 237 -13.25 -44.37 11.26
C LEU A 237 -13.24 -45.51 10.24
N VAL A 238 -13.01 -45.22 8.95
CA VAL A 238 -12.92 -46.24 7.91
C VAL A 238 -11.79 -47.24 8.18
N ALA A 239 -10.62 -46.77 8.62
CA ALA A 239 -9.50 -47.65 8.98
C ALA A 239 -9.85 -48.56 10.17
N THR A 240 -10.47 -48.02 11.21
CA THR A 240 -10.88 -48.80 12.40
C THR A 240 -11.94 -49.83 12.07
N PHE A 241 -12.98 -49.48 11.29
CA PHE A 241 -13.98 -50.43 10.83
C PHE A 241 -13.37 -51.52 9.95
N SER A 242 -12.49 -51.17 9.03
CA SER A 242 -11.77 -52.16 8.20
C SER A 242 -10.97 -53.15 9.05
N PHE A 243 -10.28 -52.66 10.09
CA PHE A 243 -9.54 -53.50 11.02
C PHE A 243 -10.45 -54.43 11.84
N ILE A 244 -11.58 -53.90 12.34
CA ILE A 244 -12.59 -54.70 13.06
C ILE A 244 -13.16 -55.78 12.15
N THR A 245 -13.49 -55.49 10.89
CA THR A 245 -14.00 -56.48 9.93
C THR A 245 -12.95 -57.56 9.65
N VAL A 246 -11.67 -57.20 9.53
CA VAL A 246 -10.57 -58.17 9.35
C VAL A 246 -10.42 -59.08 10.57
N ILE A 247 -10.61 -58.57 11.79
CA ILE A 247 -10.52 -59.36 13.02
C ILE A 247 -11.77 -60.23 13.21
N ALA A 248 -12.96 -59.67 13.04
CA ALA A 248 -14.24 -60.34 13.29
C ALA A 248 -14.59 -61.37 12.21
N CYS A 249 -14.23 -61.11 10.95
CA CYS A 249 -14.47 -62.01 9.82
C CYS A 249 -13.28 -62.94 9.51
N ARG A 250 -12.19 -62.89 10.29
CA ARG A 250 -11.12 -63.89 10.18
C ARG A 250 -11.69 -65.25 10.58
N PRO A 251 -11.70 -66.26 9.70
CA PRO A 251 -12.16 -67.59 10.06
C PRO A 251 -11.28 -68.08 11.20
N ARG A 252 -11.90 -68.40 12.35
CA ARG A 252 -11.24 -69.05 13.47
C ARG A 252 -10.75 -70.41 12.98
N HIS A 253 -9.50 -70.49 12.53
CA HIS A 253 -8.87 -71.76 12.19
C HIS A 253 -8.96 -72.64 13.43
N GLN A 254 -9.84 -73.65 13.39
CA GLN A 254 -9.87 -74.71 14.38
C GLN A 254 -8.49 -75.36 14.37
N ILE A 255 -7.72 -75.14 15.43
CA ILE A 255 -6.49 -75.86 15.69
C ILE A 255 -6.89 -77.32 15.92
N ARG A 256 -6.57 -78.17 14.94
CA ARG A 256 -6.56 -79.62 15.09
C ARG A 256 -5.66 -79.96 16.28
N PRO A 257 -6.11 -80.71 17.30
CA PRO A 257 -5.24 -81.07 18.41
C PRO A 257 -4.10 -81.94 17.88
N GLN A 258 -2.87 -81.42 17.91
CA GLN A 258 -1.68 -82.24 17.76
C GLN A 258 -1.55 -83.10 19.01
N ILE A 259 -1.51 -84.41 18.79
CA ILE A 259 -1.20 -85.42 19.80
C ILE A 259 0.16 -85.06 20.40
N ALA A 260 0.20 -84.85 21.72
CA ALA A 260 1.43 -84.72 22.47
C ALA A 260 2.21 -86.04 22.36
N ALA A 261 3.37 -86.02 21.70
CA ALA A 261 4.36 -87.07 21.85
C ALA A 261 4.99 -86.90 23.24
N SER A 262 4.62 -87.76 24.18
CA SER A 262 5.18 -87.81 25.53
C SER A 262 6.66 -88.18 25.46
N SER A 263 7.55 -87.27 25.85
CA SER A 263 8.93 -87.63 26.19
C SER A 263 8.92 -88.42 27.50
N ASN A 264 9.17 -89.72 27.40
CA ASN A 264 9.34 -90.60 28.57
C ASN A 264 10.66 -90.27 29.26
N ALA A 265 10.61 -89.59 30.40
CA ALA A 265 11.75 -89.51 31.32
C ALA A 265 11.70 -90.73 32.26
N VAL A 266 12.62 -91.67 32.07
CA VAL A 266 12.79 -92.83 32.98
C VAL A 266 13.60 -92.37 34.18
N PHE A 267 12.98 -92.38 35.36
CA PHE A 267 13.61 -92.06 36.63
C PHE A 267 14.11 -93.35 37.30
N LEU A 268 15.42 -93.61 37.27
CA LEU A 268 16.04 -94.66 38.07
C LEU A 268 16.48 -94.08 39.41
N LYS A 269 15.79 -94.49 40.48
CA LYS A 269 16.13 -94.16 41.87
C LYS A 269 16.98 -95.30 42.44
N SER A 270 18.29 -95.12 42.61
CA SER A 270 19.06 -95.96 43.54
C SER A 270 18.96 -95.33 44.93
N LEU A 271 18.44 -96.09 45.89
CA LEU A 271 18.49 -95.71 47.30
C LEU A 271 19.89 -95.95 47.86
N ASP A 272 20.25 -95.01 48.74
CA ASP A 272 21.31 -95.03 49.74
C ASP A 272 22.77 -94.79 49.35
N SER A 273 23.24 -93.72 49.98
CA SER A 273 24.54 -93.53 50.64
C SER A 273 25.77 -93.22 49.79
N ASP A 274 26.20 -91.98 50.06
CA ASP A 274 27.55 -91.43 50.02
C ASP A 274 28.13 -90.93 48.68
N GLY A 275 28.49 -89.65 48.68
CA GLY A 275 29.40 -89.04 47.71
C GLY A 275 28.75 -88.41 46.46
N GLN A 276 28.57 -87.08 46.52
CA GLN A 276 28.56 -86.14 45.38
C GLN A 276 27.85 -86.60 44.08
N SER A 277 26.54 -86.35 44.00
CA SER A 277 25.77 -86.52 42.75
C SER A 277 26.03 -85.36 41.79
N ARG A 278 26.95 -85.56 40.83
CA ARG A 278 27.13 -84.68 39.67
C ARG A 278 25.96 -84.86 38.68
N ILE A 279 25.31 -83.77 38.31
CA ILE A 279 24.28 -83.76 37.27
C ILE A 279 24.98 -83.70 35.91
N LEU A 280 24.91 -84.78 35.14
CA LEU A 280 25.42 -84.84 33.77
C LEU A 280 24.24 -84.68 32.81
N PHE A 281 24.11 -83.51 32.18
CA PHE A 281 23.21 -83.31 31.06
C PHE A 281 23.95 -83.61 29.75
N ASN A 282 23.57 -84.68 29.07
CA ASN A 282 24.06 -84.98 27.73
C ASN A 282 23.09 -84.38 26.70
N PHE A 283 23.49 -83.31 26.03
CA PHE A 283 22.74 -82.73 24.93
C PHE A 283 23.31 -83.26 23.61
N SER A 284 22.53 -84.06 22.89
CA SER A 284 22.82 -84.41 21.51
C SER A 284 22.54 -83.18 20.62
N ASN A 285 23.59 -82.58 20.07
CA ASN A 285 23.50 -81.46 19.13
C ASN A 285 22.73 -81.87 17.87
N VAL A 286 21.67 -81.13 17.55
CA VAL A 286 21.14 -80.97 16.19
C VAL A 286 20.91 -79.47 15.96
N GLU A 287 21.21 -79.04 14.74
CA GLU A 287 21.80 -77.76 14.36
C GLU A 287 20.91 -76.51 14.43
N ARG A 288 21.53 -75.46 14.99
CA ARG A 288 21.77 -74.13 14.40
C ARG A 288 20.58 -73.36 13.79
N GLY A 289 20.10 -72.41 14.57
CA GLY A 289 19.53 -71.14 14.10
C GLY A 289 19.87 -70.05 15.12
N GLU A 290 21.07 -69.49 15.01
CA GLU A 290 21.57 -68.43 15.92
C GLU A 290 20.74 -67.15 15.78
N LYS A 291 20.24 -66.69 16.94
CA LYS A 291 19.89 -65.29 17.21
C LYS A 291 21.08 -64.66 17.91
N GLU A 292 21.53 -63.49 17.45
CA GLU A 292 22.39 -62.59 18.22
C GLU A 292 21.57 -61.60 19.07
N PRO A 293 22.16 -61.01 20.13
CA PRO A 293 21.48 -60.77 21.40
C PRO A 293 21.11 -59.31 21.65
N LEU A 294 20.16 -59.12 22.57
CA LEU A 294 19.84 -57.83 23.17
C LEU A 294 20.97 -57.41 24.14
N LEU A 295 21.68 -56.34 23.80
CA LEU A 295 22.59 -55.66 24.73
C LEU A 295 21.76 -54.85 25.73
N MET A 296 21.81 -55.31 26.97
CA MET A 296 21.37 -54.61 28.17
C MET A 296 22.48 -53.63 28.57
N GLN A 297 22.20 -52.33 28.66
CA GLN A 297 23.11 -51.38 29.31
C GLN A 297 22.39 -50.68 30.45
N HIS A 298 22.91 -50.96 31.66
CA HIS A 298 22.50 -50.41 32.93
C HIS A 298 22.78 -48.91 33.00
N GLY A 299 21.89 -48.19 33.69
CA GLY A 299 22.05 -46.78 34.00
C GLY A 299 23.10 -46.52 35.08
N THR A 300 23.56 -45.27 35.10
CA THR A 300 24.14 -44.62 36.26
C THR A 300 23.40 -43.33 36.53
N GLN A 301 23.23 -43.05 37.82
CA GLN A 301 22.34 -42.08 38.42
C GLN A 301 23.19 -40.95 39.05
N TYR A 302 22.65 -39.72 39.07
CA TYR A 302 23.04 -38.54 39.88
C TYR A 302 24.41 -37.87 39.60
N SER A 303 24.64 -36.55 39.75
CA SER A 303 23.83 -35.36 40.09
C SER A 303 24.74 -34.11 39.98
N SER A 304 24.25 -33.01 39.40
CA SER A 304 24.30 -31.61 39.87
C SER A 304 23.92 -30.67 38.74
#